data_AF-A0A8X6HAW6-F1
#
_entry.id   AF-A0A8X6HAW6-F1
#
_cell.length_a   1.000
_cell.length_b   1.000
_cell.length_c   1.000
_cell.angle_alpha   90.00
_cell.angle_beta   90.00
_cell.angle_gamma   90.00
#
_symmetry.space_group_name_H-M   'P 1'
#
loop_
_entity.id
_entity.type
_entity.pdbx_description
1 polymer ?
#
loop_
_entity_poly.entity_id
_entity_poly.type
_entity_poly.pdbx_seq_one_letter_code
_entity_poly.pdbx_strand_id
1 'polypeptide(L)'
;MEHHLISNPDKYKLNQNFMREYLDLKHMKLVTDSEINNIKSLHFPHHGVVRDTSCTTKLRIVFDASSETSSGLFPNDLLMVGPRVQPELFPILIQFQIFSVAICTDV
;
A
#
# COMPACT_ATOMS: atom_id res chain seq x y z
N MET A 1 -12.47 10.24 4.08
CA MET A 1 -12.41 8.93 3.38
C MET A 1 -12.97 7.78 4.22
N GLU A 2 -12.62 7.64 5.50
CA GLU A 2 -13.22 6.58 6.36
C GLU A 2 -14.75 6.68 6.52
N HIS A 3 -15.31 7.89 6.49
CA HIS A 3 -16.77 8.10 6.52
C HIS A 3 -17.53 7.38 5.38
N HIS A 4 -16.89 7.15 4.23
CA HIS A 4 -17.52 6.41 3.12
C HIS A 4 -17.55 4.89 3.36
N LEU A 5 -16.69 4.36 4.25
CA LEU A 5 -16.71 2.95 4.63
C LEU A 5 -17.94 2.62 5.48
N ILE A 6 -18.42 3.57 6.28
CA ILE A 6 -19.61 3.42 7.13
C ILE A 6 -20.88 3.27 6.29
N SER A 7 -20.90 3.84 5.08
CA SER A 7 -22.05 3.78 4.17
C SER A 7 -22.30 2.38 3.59
N ASN A 8 -21.34 1.45 3.67
CA ASN A 8 -21.51 0.08 3.20
C ASN A 8 -20.98 -0.93 4.24
N PRO A 9 -21.86 -1.62 4.98
CA PRO A 9 -21.46 -2.47 6.11
C PRO A 9 -20.59 -3.66 5.69
N ASP A 10 -20.78 -4.20 4.49
CA ASP A 10 -19.98 -5.34 4.00
C ASP A 10 -18.54 -4.93 3.71
N LYS A 11 -18.34 -3.75 3.10
CA LYS A 11 -17.01 -3.19 2.86
C LYS A 11 -16.30 -2.86 4.17
N TYR A 12 -17.03 -2.34 5.15
CA TYR A 12 -16.49 -2.04 6.47
C TYR A 12 -15.99 -3.30 7.18
N LYS A 13 -16.78 -4.37 7.17
CA LYS A 13 -16.40 -5.66 7.77
C LYS A 13 -15.16 -6.26 7.11
N LEU A 14 -15.07 -6.18 5.78
CA LEU A 14 -13.91 -6.68 5.03
C LEU A 14 -12.64 -5.88 5.36
N ASN A 15 -12.75 -4.56 5.50
CA ASN A 15 -11.65 -3.71 5.96
C ASN A 15 -11.21 -4.09 7.38
N GLN A 16 -12.13 -4.22 8.33
CA GLN A 16 -11.80 -4.63 9.70
C GLN A 16 -11.07 -5.97 9.76
N ASN A 17 -11.51 -6.95 8.97
CA ASN A 17 -10.86 -8.25 8.88
C ASN A 17 -9.43 -8.12 8.34
N PHE A 18 -9.23 -7.34 7.26
CA PHE A 18 -7.91 -7.07 6.72
C PHE A 18 -7.00 -6.40 7.75
N MET A 19 -7.48 -5.38 8.46
CA MET A 19 -6.68 -4.69 9.48
C MET A 19 -6.30 -5.64 10.62
N ARG A 20 -7.21 -6.52 11.07
CA ARG A 20 -6.86 -7.52 12.08
C ARG A 20 -5.79 -8.49 11.57
N GLU A 21 -5.94 -9.04 10.37
CA GLU A 21 -4.96 -9.94 9.78
C GLU A 21 -3.59 -9.26 9.62
N TYR A 22 -3.56 -8.00 9.16
CA TYR A 22 -2.34 -7.22 9.00
C TYR A 22 -1.62 -6.98 10.34
N LEU A 23 -2.36 -6.86 11.45
CA LEU A 23 -1.81 -6.80 12.80
C LEU A 23 -1.28 -8.16 13.26
N ASP A 24 -2.04 -9.23 13.06
CA ASP A 24 -1.68 -10.59 13.48
C ASP A 24 -0.43 -11.11 12.75
N LEU A 25 -0.29 -10.76 11.47
CA LEU A 25 0.91 -11.01 10.66
C LEU A 25 2.09 -10.09 11.01
N LYS A 26 1.91 -9.18 11.97
CA LYS A 26 2.92 -8.21 12.43
C LYS A 26 3.41 -7.26 11.33
N HIS A 27 2.58 -7.00 10.32
CA HIS A 27 2.85 -5.99 9.29
C HIS A 27 2.52 -4.58 9.77
N MET A 28 1.79 -4.43 10.88
CA MET A 28 1.62 -3.17 11.60
C MET A 28 1.65 -3.36 13.11
N LYS A 29 1.70 -2.25 13.84
CA LYS A 29 1.54 -2.19 15.29
C LYS A 29 0.53 -1.10 15.66
N LEU A 30 -0.09 -1.25 16.83
CA LEU A 30 -0.82 -0.15 17.43
C LEU A 30 0.15 0.97 17.80
N VAL A 31 -0.24 2.20 17.46
CA VAL A 31 0.52 3.41 17.79
C VAL A 31 0.22 3.78 19.25
N THR A 32 1.24 4.20 19.98
CA THR A 32 1.10 4.66 21.38
C THR A 32 0.62 6.10 21.45
N ASP A 33 0.01 6.50 22.57
CA ASP A 33 -0.48 7.88 22.75
C ASP A 33 0.63 8.95 22.64
N SER A 34 1.86 8.60 23.02
CA SER A 34 3.02 9.49 22.87
C SER A 34 3.46 9.64 21.41
N GLU A 35 3.33 8.59 20.60
CA GLU A 35 3.61 8.64 19.16
C GLU A 35 2.50 9.40 18.41
N ILE A 36 1.23 9.28 18.80
CA ILE A 36 0.10 10.00 18.17
C ILE A 36 0.28 11.51 18.31
N ASN A 37 0.69 11.98 19.49
CA ASN A 37 0.86 13.41 19.78
C ASN A 37 2.19 14.00 19.28
N ASN A 38 3.02 13.20 18.61
CA ASN A 38 4.28 13.69 18.06
C ASN A 38 4.01 14.52 16.80
N ILE A 39 4.51 15.77 16.78
CA ILE A 39 4.38 16.69 15.65
C ILE A 39 5.02 16.12 14.36
N LYS A 40 5.94 15.17 14.49
CA LYS A 40 6.57 14.48 13.35
C LYS A 40 5.77 13.28 12.83
N SER A 41 4.67 12.92 13.49
CA SER A 41 3.84 11.80 13.05
C SER A 41 3.01 12.20 11.83
N LEU A 42 3.00 11.31 10.85
CA LEU A 42 2.34 11.50 9.57
C LEU A 42 1.23 10.48 9.41
N HIS A 43 0.05 10.94 9.02
CA HIS A 43 -1.09 10.06 8.78
C HIS A 43 -1.34 9.90 7.29
N PHE A 44 -1.34 8.65 6.81
CA PHE A 44 -1.75 8.32 5.45
C PHE A 44 -3.24 7.99 5.44
N PRO A 45 -4.09 8.74 4.72
CA PRO A 45 -5.44 8.29 4.49
C PRO A 45 -5.40 6.96 3.73
N HIS A 46 -6.33 6.07 4.08
CA HIS A 46 -6.44 4.77 3.43
C HIS A 46 -7.87 4.52 2.97
N HIS A 47 -8.02 3.70 1.93
CA HIS A 47 -9.32 3.22 1.49
C HIS A 47 -9.23 1.82 0.91
N GLY A 48 -10.33 1.07 1.01
CA GLY A 48 -10.43 -0.28 0.47
C GLY A 48 -10.96 -0.29 -0.95
N VAL A 49 -10.22 -0.90 -1.87
CA VAL A 49 -10.64 -1.16 -3.25
C VAL A 49 -11.04 -2.62 -3.35
N VAL A 50 -12.33 -2.86 -3.64
CA VAL A 50 -12.84 -4.21 -3.89
C VAL A 50 -12.67 -4.54 -5.36
N ARG A 51 -12.08 -5.70 -5.65
CA ARG A 51 -11.96 -6.24 -7.00
C ARG A 51 -12.69 -7.57 -7.05
N ASP A 52 -13.95 -7.52 -7.50
CA ASP A 52 -14.82 -8.70 -7.57
C ASP A 52 -14.29 -9.80 -8.50
N THR A 53 -13.41 -9.45 -9.44
CA THR A 53 -12.76 -10.36 -10.39
C THR A 53 -11.50 -11.04 -9.84
N SER A 54 -11.06 -10.70 -8.62
CA SER A 54 -9.85 -11.29 -8.02
C SER A 54 -10.14 -12.66 -7.43
N CYS A 55 -9.39 -13.69 -7.86
CA CYS A 55 -9.56 -15.06 -7.38
C CYS A 55 -9.05 -15.28 -5.94
N THR A 56 -8.01 -14.56 -5.50
CA THR A 56 -7.33 -14.80 -4.21
C THR A 56 -7.57 -13.71 -3.17
N THR A 57 -7.57 -12.43 -3.56
CA THR A 57 -7.78 -11.30 -2.63
C THR A 57 -8.83 -10.33 -3.15
N LYS A 58 -10.04 -10.39 -2.59
CA LYS A 58 -11.17 -9.53 -3.01
C LYS A 58 -11.03 -8.07 -2.58
N LEU A 59 -10.28 -7.79 -1.51
CA LEU A 59 -10.02 -6.43 -1.01
C LEU A 59 -8.53 -6.10 -1.08
N ARG A 60 -8.21 -4.87 -1.51
CA ARG A 60 -6.89 -4.27 -1.36
C ARG A 60 -7.02 -2.94 -0.63
N ILE A 61 -6.29 -2.76 0.47
CA ILE A 61 -6.18 -1.46 1.13
C ILE A 61 -5.10 -0.64 0.42
N VAL A 62 -5.45 0.59 0.05
CA VAL A 62 -4.56 1.56 -0.57
C VAL A 62 -4.30 2.67 0.43
N PHE A 63 -3.03 2.94 0.72
CA PHE A 63 -2.58 4.10 1.48
C PHE A 63 -2.21 5.22 0.51
N ASP A 64 -2.86 6.37 0.65
CA ASP A 64 -2.68 7.50 -0.26
C ASP A 64 -1.63 8.47 0.29
N ALA A 65 -0.43 8.39 -0.28
CA ALA A 65 0.70 9.26 0.02
C ALA A 65 0.66 10.62 -0.72
N SER A 66 -0.36 10.85 -1.54
CA SER A 66 -0.57 12.10 -2.29
C SER A 66 -1.60 13.03 -1.63
N SER A 67 -2.20 12.62 -0.52
CA SER A 67 -3.07 13.48 0.26
C SER A 67 -2.27 14.39 1.19
N GLU A 68 -2.76 15.61 1.33
CA GLU A 68 -2.26 16.56 2.33
C GLU A 68 -2.50 16.00 3.73
N THR A 69 -1.49 16.11 4.59
CA THR A 69 -1.59 15.71 6.00
C THR A 69 -2.01 16.85 6.90
N SER A 70 -2.28 16.58 8.18
CA SER A 70 -2.67 17.60 9.17
C SER A 70 -1.63 18.71 9.37
N SER A 71 -0.38 18.50 8.95
CA SER A 71 0.69 19.51 8.97
C SER A 71 0.79 20.32 7.66
N GLY A 72 -0.07 20.07 6.67
CA GLY A 72 -0.08 20.76 5.37
C GLY A 72 0.98 20.24 4.39
N LEU A 73 1.59 19.09 4.68
CA LEU A 73 2.65 18.48 3.87
C LEU A 73 2.16 17.20 3.21
N PHE A 74 2.61 16.95 1.98
CA PHE A 74 2.38 15.68 1.29
C PHE A 74 3.49 14.68 1.65
N PRO A 75 3.14 13.43 2.01
CA PRO A 75 4.14 12.42 2.33
C PRO A 75 5.19 12.19 1.23
N ASN A 76 4.78 12.20 -0.04
CA ASN A 76 5.69 12.03 -1.17
C ASN A 76 6.72 13.16 -1.30
N ASP A 77 6.41 14.37 -0.85
CA ASP A 77 7.32 15.52 -0.91
C ASP A 77 8.36 15.49 0.21
N LEU A 78 8.11 14.72 1.28
CA LEU A 78 9.02 14.54 2.41
C LEU A 78 10.08 13.47 2.16
N LEU A 79 9.85 12.56 1.21
CA LEU A 79 10.74 11.45 0.90
C LEU A 79 11.77 11.87 -0.14
N MET A 80 13.05 11.66 0.16
CA MET A 80 14.12 11.87 -0.81
C MET A 80 14.02 10.82 -1.92
N VAL A 81 14.04 11.28 -3.18
CA VAL A 81 14.07 10.39 -4.34
C VAL A 81 15.35 9.56 -4.29
N GLY A 82 15.19 8.24 -4.15
CA GLY A 82 16.30 7.30 -4.16
C GLY A 82 16.92 7.14 -5.55
N PRO A 83 18.13 6.57 -5.64
CA PRO A 83 18.74 6.25 -6.92
C PRO A 83 17.91 5.22 -7.69
N ARG A 84 18.02 5.22 -9.02
CA ARG A 84 17.37 4.22 -9.87
C ARG A 84 17.98 2.83 -9.61
N VAL A 85 17.22 1.96 -8.95
CA VAL A 85 17.62 0.56 -8.66
C VAL A 85 17.34 -0.37 -9.85
N GLN A 86 16.34 -0.03 -10.67
CA GLN A 86 15.90 -0.87 -11.78
C GLN A 86 16.87 -0.76 -12.97
N PRO A 87 17.37 -1.88 -13.51
CA PRO A 87 18.23 -1.87 -14.69
C PRO A 87 17.49 -1.33 -15.92
N GLU A 88 18.26 -0.96 -16.95
CA GLU A 88 17.68 -0.58 -18.24
C GLU A 88 16.91 -1.75 -18.85
N LEU A 89 15.76 -1.44 -19.46
CA LEU A 89 14.88 -2.46 -20.04
C LEU A 89 15.54 -3.17 -21.23
N PHE A 90 16.31 -2.44 -22.04
CA PHE A 90 16.86 -2.97 -23.28
C PHE A 90 17.82 -4.17 -23.06
N PRO A 91 18.82 -4.09 -22.16
CA PRO A 91 19.63 -5.26 -21.79
C PRO A 91 18.82 -6.46 -21.29
N ILE A 92 17.77 -6.21 -20.50
CA ILE A 92 16.91 -7.27 -19.95
C ILE A 92 16.21 -8.01 -21.09
N LEU A 93 15.65 -7.29 -22.06
CA LEU A 93 14.98 -7.88 -23.22
C LEU A 93 15.92 -8.73 -24.08
N ILE A 94 17.16 -8.27 -24.30
CA ILE A 94 18.17 -9.04 -25.02
C ILE A 94 18.47 -10.34 -24.27
N GLN A 95 18.73 -10.27 -22.96
CA GLN A 95 19.02 -11.45 -22.15
C GLN A 95 17.87 -12.46 -22.15
N PHE A 96 16.62 -11.97 -22.14
CA PHE A 96 15.42 -12.79 -22.20
C PHE A 96 15.29 -13.59 -23.51
N GLN A 97 15.94 -13.11 -24.59
CA GLN A 97 15.94 -13.76 -25.91
C GLN A 97 17.15 -14.69 -26.15
N ILE A 98 18.15 -14.68 -25.26
CA ILE A 98 19.36 -15.52 -25.41
C ILE A 98 19.02 -17.01 -25.31
N PHE A 99 18.08 -17.37 -24.43
CA PHE A 99 17.71 -18.76 -24.17
C PHE A 99 16.39 -19.11 -24.84
N SER A 100 16.26 -20.38 -25.26
CA SER A 100 15.06 -20.91 -25.90
C SER A 100 13.85 -21.01 -24.98
N VAL A 101 14.08 -20.97 -23.66
CA VAL A 101 13.05 -21.09 -22.63
C VAL A 101 13.29 -19.99 -21.60
N ALA A 102 12.22 -19.28 -21.27
CA ALA A 102 12.19 -18.31 -20.19
C ALA A 102 11.12 -18.69 -19.16
N ILE A 103 11.41 -18.47 -17.88
CA ILE A 103 10.48 -18.74 -16.77
C ILE A 103 10.09 -17.40 -16.17
N CYS A 104 8.80 -17.17 -16.03
CA CYS A 104 8.24 -16.03 -15.34
C CYS A 104 7.43 -16.52 -14.14
N THR A 105 7.55 -15.81 -13.02
CA THR A 105 6.70 -16.00 -11.84
C THR A 105 6.27 -14.65 -11.32
N ASP A 106 5.07 -14.59 -10.77
CA ASP A 106 4.65 -13.49 -9.91
C ASP A 106 5.20 -13.76 -8.50
N VAL A 107 5.60 -12.71 -7.78
CA VAL A 107 6.15 -12.78 -6.41
C VAL A 107 5.30 -11.93 -5.48
#